data_AF-A0A164P257-F1
#
_entry.id   AF-A0A164P257-F1
#
_cell.length_a   1.000
_cell.length_b   1.000
_cell.length_c   1.000
_cell.angle_alpha   90.00
_cell.angle_beta   90.00
_cell.angle_gamma   90.00
#
_symmetry.space_group_name_H-M   'P 1'
#
loop_
_entity.id
_entity.type
_entity.pdbx_description
1 polymer ?
#
loop_
_entity_poly.entity_id
_entity_poly.type
_entity_poly.pdbx_seq_one_letter_code
_entity_poly.pdbx_strand_id
1 'polypeptide(L)'
;MLERSFDEVSVDEIAAAARVSRATFFNYFRSKEAVILDPDPAMAAEAVEILAARPSGEPIWESLTESVIDFARRNSDRLTVKYRITASSPALAQSRRNAGQPFWDEIRRWLADRVPNGPYARFQIDLITNIALAVADTATATWNPDDGPDALAELLRMGFDAVEVSGFR
;
A
#
# COMPACT_ATOMS: atom_id res chain seq x y z
N MET A 1 16.90 7.08 -13.90
CA MET A 1 17.36 7.96 -12.80
C MET A 1 16.39 9.13 -12.76
N LEU A 2 15.60 9.30 -11.70
CA LEU A 2 14.86 10.56 -11.49
C LEU A 2 15.92 11.58 -11.08
N GLU A 3 16.47 12.33 -12.04
CA GLU A 3 17.65 13.18 -11.85
C GLU A 3 17.38 14.43 -11.00
N ARG A 4 16.13 14.68 -10.58
CA ARG A 4 15.72 15.80 -9.74
C ARG A 4 14.82 15.34 -8.60
N SER A 5 15.03 15.90 -7.41
CA SER A 5 14.16 15.65 -6.25
C SER A 5 12.74 16.10 -6.57
N PHE A 6 11.72 15.44 -5.99
CA PHE A 6 10.33 15.83 -6.21
C PHE A 6 10.15 17.32 -5.98
N ASP A 7 10.71 17.89 -4.92
CA ASP A 7 10.62 19.32 -4.58
C ASP A 7 11.13 20.26 -5.68
N GLU A 8 12.06 19.81 -6.51
CA GLU A 8 12.65 20.62 -7.57
C GLU A 8 11.78 20.69 -8.82
N VAL A 9 10.84 19.74 -9.00
CA VAL A 9 9.95 19.70 -10.17
C VAL A 9 8.75 20.63 -9.94
N SER A 10 8.47 21.55 -10.84
CA SER A 10 7.30 22.44 -10.76
C SER A 10 6.03 21.80 -11.35
N VAL A 11 4.86 22.31 -10.95
CA VAL A 11 3.57 21.92 -11.56
C VAL A 11 3.56 22.21 -13.07
N ASP A 12 4.22 23.28 -13.51
CA ASP A 12 4.28 23.63 -14.93
C ASP A 12 5.09 22.62 -15.75
N GLU A 13 6.19 22.11 -15.19
CA GLU A 13 6.98 21.04 -15.81
C GLU A 13 6.18 19.74 -15.90
N ILE A 14 5.42 19.38 -14.85
CA ILE A 14 4.54 18.21 -14.86
C ILE A 14 3.43 18.36 -15.91
N ALA A 15 2.78 19.52 -15.95
CA ALA A 15 1.72 19.80 -16.91
C ALA A 15 2.26 19.76 -18.35
N ALA A 16 3.43 20.33 -18.60
CA ALA A 16 4.11 20.27 -19.90
C ALA A 16 4.46 18.83 -20.31
N ALA A 17 5.00 18.02 -19.39
CA ALA A 17 5.31 16.61 -19.63
C ALA A 17 4.05 15.79 -19.95
N ALA A 18 2.94 16.06 -19.25
CA ALA A 18 1.64 15.44 -19.49
C ALA A 18 0.88 16.05 -20.69
N ARG A 19 1.42 17.08 -21.36
CA ARG A 19 0.78 17.80 -22.47
C ARG A 19 -0.59 18.39 -22.11
N VAL A 20 -0.73 18.88 -20.88
CA VAL A 20 -1.94 19.57 -20.39
C VAL A 20 -1.62 20.98 -19.91
N SER A 21 -2.65 21.82 -19.76
CA SER A 21 -2.46 23.14 -19.16
C SER A 21 -2.35 23.06 -17.63
N ARG A 22 -1.74 24.06 -16.98
CA ARG A 22 -1.73 24.18 -15.51
C ARG A 22 -3.14 24.20 -14.92
N ALA A 23 -4.11 24.83 -15.60
CA ALA A 23 -5.51 24.84 -15.18
C ALA A 23 -6.13 23.43 -15.26
N THR A 24 -5.84 22.69 -16.35
CA THR A 24 -6.26 21.29 -16.50
C THR A 24 -5.67 20.43 -15.38
N PHE A 25 -4.40 20.60 -15.03
CA PHE A 25 -3.78 19.91 -13.91
C PHE A 25 -4.55 20.11 -12.60
N PHE A 26 -4.86 21.37 -12.23
CA PHE A 26 -5.59 21.68 -10.99
C PHE A 26 -7.06 21.27 -11.01
N ASN A 27 -7.65 21.00 -12.19
CA ASN A 27 -8.97 20.38 -12.27
C ASN A 27 -8.96 18.93 -11.77
N TYR A 28 -7.84 18.22 -11.92
CA TYR A 28 -7.69 16.83 -11.48
C TYR A 28 -7.04 16.71 -10.11
N PHE A 29 -6.03 17.53 -9.81
CA PHE A 29 -5.22 17.40 -8.60
C PHE A 29 -5.21 18.69 -7.79
N ARG A 30 -5.52 18.60 -6.50
CA ARG A 30 -5.54 19.78 -5.60
C ARG A 30 -4.15 20.36 -5.33
N SER A 31 -3.11 19.55 -5.50
CA SER A 31 -1.72 19.95 -5.33
C SER A 31 -0.81 19.05 -6.15
N LYS A 32 0.49 19.39 -6.19
CA LYS A 32 1.49 18.56 -6.88
C LYS A 32 1.64 17.20 -6.23
N GLU A 33 1.55 17.17 -4.91
CA GLU A 33 1.65 16.00 -4.06
C GLU A 33 0.47 15.04 -4.30
N ALA A 34 -0.73 15.59 -4.58
CA ALA A 34 -1.92 14.79 -4.86
C ALA A 34 -1.75 13.87 -6.08
N VAL A 35 -0.92 14.23 -7.06
CA VAL A 35 -0.58 13.38 -8.21
C VAL A 35 -0.01 12.02 -7.79
N ILE A 36 0.71 11.98 -6.67
CA ILE A 36 1.42 10.80 -6.17
C ILE A 36 0.63 10.13 -5.04
N LEU A 37 -0.15 10.93 -4.29
CA LEU A 37 -0.85 10.50 -3.09
C LEU A 37 -2.27 10.02 -3.36
N ASP A 38 -2.95 10.58 -4.35
CA ASP A 38 -4.33 10.21 -4.65
C ASP A 38 -4.40 8.70 -4.95
N PRO A 39 -5.41 8.00 -4.40
CA PRO A 39 -5.56 6.58 -4.63
C PRO A 39 -5.65 6.29 -6.13
N ASP A 40 -4.78 5.41 -6.62
CA ASP A 40 -4.90 4.88 -7.97
C ASP A 40 -6.09 3.90 -8.00
N PRO A 41 -7.17 4.19 -8.74
CA PRO A 41 -8.31 3.29 -8.85
C PRO A 41 -7.93 1.90 -9.37
N ALA A 42 -6.87 1.80 -10.18
CA ALA A 42 -6.36 0.51 -10.67
C ALA A 42 -5.80 -0.34 -9.52
N MET A 43 -5.06 0.27 -8.59
CA MET A 43 -4.54 -0.45 -7.42
C MET A 43 -5.66 -0.97 -6.53
N ALA A 44 -6.73 -0.20 -6.34
CA ALA A 44 -7.89 -0.68 -5.57
C ALA A 44 -8.59 -1.86 -6.25
N ALA A 45 -8.77 -1.82 -7.57
CA ALA A 45 -9.34 -2.94 -8.32
C ALA A 45 -8.45 -4.20 -8.26
N GLU A 46 -7.12 -4.03 -8.41
CA GLU A 46 -6.15 -5.13 -8.27
C GLU A 46 -6.21 -5.76 -6.87
N ALA A 47 -6.38 -4.96 -5.82
CA ALA A 47 -6.53 -5.48 -4.46
C ALA A 47 -7.73 -6.41 -4.31
N VAL A 48 -8.88 -6.00 -4.86
CA VAL A 48 -10.11 -6.83 -4.87
C VAL A 48 -9.86 -8.15 -5.59
N GLU A 49 -9.22 -8.10 -6.76
CA GLU A 49 -8.93 -9.31 -7.54
C GLU A 49 -8.01 -10.28 -6.79
N ILE A 50 -6.95 -9.79 -6.16
CA ILE A 50 -6.01 -10.60 -5.37
C ILE A 50 -6.73 -11.27 -4.20
N LEU A 51 -7.51 -10.50 -3.45
CA LEU A 51 -8.25 -11.00 -2.28
C LEU A 51 -9.33 -12.03 -2.68
N ALA A 52 -10.03 -11.77 -3.78
CA ALA A 52 -11.06 -12.68 -4.31
C ALA A 52 -10.48 -13.99 -4.86
N ALA A 53 -9.23 -13.99 -5.32
CA ALA A 53 -8.56 -15.18 -5.82
C ALA A 53 -8.11 -16.15 -4.70
N ARG A 54 -8.10 -15.72 -3.42
CA ARG A 54 -7.67 -16.60 -2.31
C ARG A 54 -8.68 -17.73 -2.06
N PRO A 55 -8.24 -18.99 -1.90
CA PRO A 55 -9.13 -20.10 -1.57
C PRO A 55 -9.89 -19.88 -0.26
N SER A 56 -11.17 -20.25 -0.20
CA SER A 56 -12.01 -20.04 1.00
C SER A 56 -11.62 -20.92 2.19
N GLY A 57 -10.98 -22.06 1.95
CA GLY A 57 -10.53 -22.99 2.98
C GLY A 57 -9.11 -22.72 3.50
N GLU A 58 -8.43 -21.74 2.94
CA GLU A 58 -7.08 -21.35 3.37
C GLU A 58 -7.14 -20.56 4.68
N PRO A 59 -6.19 -20.79 5.63
CA PRO A 59 -6.10 -20.00 6.85
C PRO A 59 -6.10 -18.49 6.57
N ILE A 60 -6.88 -17.73 7.35
CA ILE A 60 -7.04 -16.28 7.13
C ILE A 60 -5.69 -15.56 7.11
N TRP A 61 -4.77 -15.92 8.02
CA TRP A 61 -3.46 -15.31 8.10
C TRP A 61 -2.61 -15.61 6.86
N GLU A 62 -2.59 -16.86 6.40
CA GLU A 62 -1.88 -17.28 5.19
C GLU A 62 -2.42 -16.55 3.94
N SER A 63 -3.75 -16.54 3.76
CA SER A 63 -4.39 -15.79 2.68
C SER A 63 -4.05 -14.30 2.72
N LEU A 64 -4.03 -13.70 3.90
CA LEU A 64 -3.72 -12.28 4.08
C LEU A 64 -2.24 -11.98 3.74
N THR A 65 -1.32 -12.78 4.28
CA THR A 65 0.12 -12.67 4.03
C THR A 65 0.40 -12.73 2.53
N GLU A 66 -0.12 -13.74 1.84
CA GLU A 66 0.12 -13.90 0.41
C GLU A 66 -0.57 -12.80 -0.42
N SER A 67 -1.74 -12.30 0.01
CA SER A 67 -2.42 -11.20 -0.67
C SER A 67 -1.64 -9.88 -0.57
N VAL A 68 -1.09 -9.57 0.61
CA VAL A 68 -0.27 -8.37 0.83
C VAL A 68 1.04 -8.44 0.04
N ILE A 69 1.68 -9.62 0.01
CA ILE A 69 2.92 -9.83 -0.75
C ILE A 69 2.67 -9.76 -2.26
N ASP A 70 1.62 -10.40 -2.78
CA ASP A 70 1.26 -10.35 -4.20
C ASP A 70 0.94 -8.92 -4.63
N PHE A 71 0.17 -8.18 -3.81
CA PHE A 71 -0.13 -6.77 -4.05
C PHE A 71 1.14 -5.93 -4.13
N ALA A 72 2.09 -6.13 -3.19
CA ALA A 72 3.36 -5.40 -3.18
C ALA A 72 4.21 -5.72 -4.43
N ARG A 73 4.26 -6.98 -4.88
CA ARG A 73 4.99 -7.41 -6.08
C ARG A 73 4.40 -6.83 -7.35
N ARG A 74 3.08 -6.91 -7.54
CA ARG A 74 2.40 -6.36 -8.72
C ARG A 74 2.54 -4.84 -8.83
N ASN A 75 2.75 -4.18 -7.69
CA ASN A 75 2.86 -2.73 -7.60
C ASN A 75 4.28 -2.25 -7.27
N SER A 76 5.32 -3.09 -7.43
CA SER A 76 6.69 -2.77 -7.01
C SER A 76 7.16 -1.43 -7.58
N ASP A 77 7.05 -1.22 -8.89
CA ASP A 77 7.51 0.00 -9.55
C ASP A 77 6.73 1.24 -9.09
N ARG A 78 5.39 1.13 -8.98
CA ARG A 78 4.52 2.21 -8.53
C ARG A 78 4.86 2.59 -7.08
N LEU A 79 5.03 1.59 -6.22
CA LEU A 79 5.42 1.77 -4.83
C LEU A 79 6.82 2.37 -4.74
N THR A 80 7.81 1.88 -5.49
CA THR A 80 9.18 2.43 -5.50
C THR A 80 9.19 3.92 -5.83
N VAL A 81 8.48 4.34 -6.88
CA VAL A 81 8.38 5.75 -7.26
C VAL A 81 7.70 6.57 -6.15
N LYS A 82 6.58 6.08 -5.63
CA LYS A 82 5.81 6.74 -4.56
C LYS A 82 6.62 6.87 -3.28
N TYR A 83 7.36 5.84 -2.88
CA TYR A 83 8.19 5.83 -1.68
C TYR A 83 9.41 6.73 -1.82
N ARG A 84 10.08 6.77 -2.99
CA ARG A 84 11.17 7.74 -3.23
C ARG A 84 10.69 9.19 -3.07
N ILE A 85 9.52 9.53 -3.62
CA ILE A 85 8.96 10.88 -3.54
C ILE A 85 8.50 11.23 -2.12
N THR A 86 7.90 10.28 -1.41
CA THR A 86 7.40 10.54 -0.05
C THR A 86 8.51 10.49 1.01
N ALA A 87 9.65 9.84 0.72
CA ALA A 87 10.85 9.88 1.56
C ALA A 87 11.57 11.24 1.48
N SER A 88 11.47 11.95 0.36
CA SER A 88 12.10 13.27 0.19
C SER A 88 11.38 14.42 0.93
N SER A 89 10.19 14.20 1.51
CA SER A 89 9.43 15.26 2.20
C SER A 89 8.77 14.78 3.50
N PRO A 90 9.13 15.34 4.68
CA PRO A 90 8.51 15.01 5.96
C PRO A 90 6.99 15.28 6.00
N ALA A 91 6.51 16.29 5.26
CA ALA A 91 5.09 16.62 5.16
C ALA A 91 4.28 15.51 4.47
N LEU A 92 4.93 14.67 3.65
CA LEU A 92 4.30 13.56 2.93
C LEU A 92 4.31 12.25 3.73
N ALA A 93 4.98 12.19 4.88
CA ALA A 93 5.00 10.97 5.71
C ALA A 93 3.61 10.59 6.26
N GLN A 94 2.80 11.57 6.68
CA GLN A 94 1.41 11.31 7.06
C GLN A 94 0.56 10.88 5.86
N SER A 95 0.85 11.45 4.68
CA SER A 95 0.16 11.14 3.44
C SER A 95 0.47 9.72 2.93
N ARG A 96 1.64 9.16 3.24
CA ARG A 96 1.95 7.73 2.96
C ARG A 96 0.93 6.78 3.56
N ARG A 97 0.60 6.96 4.85
CA ARG A 97 -0.36 6.11 5.56
C ARG A 97 -1.76 6.20 4.95
N ASN A 98 -2.21 7.40 4.61
CA ASN A 98 -3.53 7.61 4.00
C ASN A 98 -3.63 6.95 2.62
N ALA A 99 -2.53 6.91 1.86
CA ALA A 99 -2.57 6.39 0.50
C ALA A 99 -2.69 4.86 0.42
N GLY A 100 -2.33 4.14 1.50
CA GLY A 100 -2.59 2.69 1.62
C GLY A 100 -4.00 2.37 2.13
N GLN A 101 -4.76 3.36 2.59
CA GLN A 101 -6.05 3.14 3.26
C GLN A 101 -7.06 2.36 2.40
N PRO A 102 -7.25 2.64 1.09
CA PRO A 102 -8.22 1.90 0.28
C PRO A 102 -7.93 0.40 0.21
N PHE A 103 -6.65 0.01 0.13
CA PHE A 103 -6.23 -1.39 0.16
C PHE A 103 -6.61 -2.06 1.50
N TRP A 104 -6.37 -1.38 2.61
CA TRP A 104 -6.74 -1.90 3.94
C TRP A 104 -8.25 -1.94 4.17
N ASP A 105 -9.01 -1.06 3.53
CA ASP A 105 -10.47 -1.10 3.55
C ASP A 105 -11.03 -2.28 2.74
N GLU A 106 -10.35 -2.70 1.67
CA GLU A 106 -10.64 -3.96 0.98
C GLU A 106 -10.33 -5.17 1.86
N ILE A 107 -9.19 -5.20 2.54
CA ILE A 107 -8.84 -6.27 3.48
C ILE A 107 -9.87 -6.40 4.59
N ARG A 108 -10.32 -5.29 5.18
CA ARG A 108 -11.36 -5.33 6.23
C ARG A 108 -12.68 -5.92 5.72
N ARG A 109 -13.06 -5.61 4.48
CA ARG A 109 -14.26 -6.19 3.85
C ARG A 109 -14.08 -7.68 3.60
N TRP A 110 -12.95 -8.07 3.04
CA TRP A 110 -12.62 -9.48 2.82
C TRP A 110 -12.57 -10.29 4.13
N LEU A 111 -12.04 -9.71 5.22
CA LEU A 111 -12.05 -10.32 6.55
C LEU A 111 -13.47 -10.45 7.11
N ALA A 112 -14.36 -9.49 6.86
CA ALA A 112 -15.74 -9.55 7.32
C ALA A 112 -16.50 -10.76 6.74
N ASP A 113 -16.14 -11.21 5.55
CA ASP A 113 -16.73 -12.39 4.91
C ASP A 113 -16.14 -13.72 5.42
N ARG A 114 -14.91 -13.69 5.97
CA ARG A 114 -14.18 -14.90 6.40
C ARG A 114 -14.21 -15.14 7.91
N VAL A 115 -14.29 -14.08 8.71
CA VAL A 115 -14.36 -14.19 10.17
C VAL A 115 -15.78 -14.60 10.57
N PRO A 116 -15.96 -15.69 11.35
CA PRO A 116 -17.27 -16.10 11.80
C PRO A 116 -18.00 -14.98 12.55
N ASN A 117 -19.27 -14.78 12.22
CA ASN A 117 -20.13 -13.84 12.94
C ASN A 117 -20.20 -14.21 14.43
N GLY A 118 -20.15 -13.19 15.29
CA GLY A 118 -20.20 -13.37 16.73
C GLY A 118 -19.91 -12.08 17.49
N PRO A 119 -20.03 -12.10 18.83
CA PRO A 119 -19.82 -10.91 19.67
C PRO A 119 -18.41 -10.31 19.55
N TYR A 120 -17.43 -11.10 19.08
CA TYR A 120 -16.04 -10.69 18.93
C TYR A 120 -15.57 -10.55 17.48
N ALA A 121 -16.46 -10.70 16.48
CA ALA A 121 -16.06 -10.67 15.07
C ALA A 121 -15.35 -9.36 14.70
N ARG A 122 -15.88 -8.21 15.14
CA ARG A 122 -15.24 -6.90 14.94
C ARG A 122 -13.85 -6.84 15.57
N PHE A 123 -13.71 -7.30 16.81
CA PHE A 123 -12.41 -7.34 17.49
C PHE A 123 -11.40 -8.19 16.73
N GLN A 124 -11.81 -9.36 16.22
CA GLN A 124 -10.93 -10.24 15.43
C GLN A 124 -10.51 -9.60 14.11
N ILE A 125 -11.45 -9.00 13.36
CA ILE A 125 -11.16 -8.28 12.11
C ILE A 125 -10.18 -7.14 12.37
N ASP A 126 -10.45 -6.32 13.38
CA ASP A 126 -9.61 -5.17 13.73
C ASP A 126 -8.21 -5.62 14.20
N LEU A 127 -8.13 -6.67 15.02
CA LEU A 127 -6.86 -7.20 15.50
C LEU A 127 -6.00 -7.74 14.36
N ILE A 128 -6.56 -8.60 13.50
CA ILE A 128 -5.85 -9.17 12.34
C ILE A 128 -5.35 -8.04 11.42
N THR A 129 -6.22 -7.07 11.13
CA THR A 129 -5.87 -5.93 10.28
C THR A 129 -4.75 -5.09 10.91
N ASN A 130 -4.83 -4.82 12.21
CA ASN A 130 -3.84 -3.99 12.90
C ASN A 130 -2.46 -4.67 12.99
N ILE A 131 -2.42 -5.99 13.17
CA ILE A 131 -1.16 -6.74 13.15
C ILE A 131 -0.54 -6.70 11.74
N ALA A 132 -1.34 -6.96 10.70
CA ALA A 132 -0.86 -6.88 9.31
C ALA A 132 -0.40 -5.47 8.93
N LEU A 133 -1.12 -4.43 9.39
CA LEU A 133 -0.71 -3.04 9.26
C LEU A 133 0.63 -2.77 9.94
N ALA A 134 0.85 -3.27 11.16
CA ALA A 134 2.10 -3.10 11.86
C ALA A 134 3.28 -3.74 11.11
N VAL A 135 3.08 -4.92 10.52
CA VAL A 135 4.06 -5.57 9.65
C VAL A 135 4.36 -4.72 8.43
N ALA A 136 3.33 -4.25 7.71
CA ALA A 136 3.50 -3.44 6.50
C ALA A 136 4.16 -2.08 6.78
N ASP A 137 3.75 -1.39 7.84
CA ASP A 137 4.35 -0.11 8.24
C ASP A 137 5.82 -0.30 8.61
N THR A 138 6.16 -1.38 9.32
CA THR A 138 7.55 -1.70 9.68
C THR A 138 8.38 -2.03 8.44
N ALA A 139 7.89 -2.92 7.58
CA ALA A 139 8.57 -3.30 6.34
C ALA A 139 8.82 -2.08 5.44
N THR A 140 7.82 -1.21 5.28
CA THR A 140 7.94 -0.02 4.43
C THR A 140 8.80 1.09 5.05
N ALA A 141 8.91 1.16 6.38
CA ALA A 141 9.84 2.07 7.05
C ALA A 141 11.31 1.61 6.93
N THR A 142 11.54 0.30 6.86
CA THR A 142 12.88 -0.30 6.69
C THR A 142 13.32 -0.36 5.23
N TRP A 143 12.37 -0.54 4.31
CA TRP A 143 12.66 -0.75 2.90
C TRP A 143 13.41 0.41 2.25
N ASN A 144 14.51 0.09 1.58
CA ASN A 144 15.20 1.01 0.68
C ASN A 144 14.75 0.76 -0.77
N PRO A 145 14.15 1.75 -1.46
CA PRO A 145 13.69 1.60 -2.84
C PRO A 145 14.76 1.23 -3.87
N ASP A 146 16.05 1.35 -3.51
CA ASP A 146 17.19 1.01 -4.37
C ASP A 146 17.64 -0.46 -4.25
N ASP A 147 17.12 -1.21 -3.26
CA ASP A 147 17.46 -2.62 -3.04
C ASP A 147 16.79 -3.57 -4.05
N GLY A 148 16.04 -3.03 -5.00
CA GLY A 148 15.35 -3.78 -6.05
C GLY A 148 13.86 -4.00 -5.77
N PRO A 149 13.12 -4.53 -6.77
CA PRO A 149 11.66 -4.61 -6.74
C PRO A 149 11.11 -5.60 -5.70
N ASP A 150 11.88 -6.64 -5.33
CA ASP A 150 11.42 -7.69 -4.43
C ASP A 150 11.73 -7.42 -2.95
N ALA A 151 12.59 -6.45 -2.64
CA ALA A 151 13.06 -6.22 -1.27
C ALA A 151 11.93 -5.90 -0.27
N LEU A 152 10.90 -5.16 -0.71
CA LEU A 152 9.71 -4.91 0.13
C LEU A 152 8.93 -6.20 0.40
N ALA A 153 8.77 -7.07 -0.61
CA ALA A 153 8.07 -8.33 -0.47
C ALA A 153 8.79 -9.30 0.49
N GLU A 154 10.12 -9.28 0.49
CA GLU A 154 10.95 -10.04 1.43
C GLU A 154 10.80 -9.55 2.87
N LEU A 155 10.83 -8.23 3.09
CA LEU A 155 10.60 -7.63 4.41
C LEU A 155 9.19 -7.91 4.94
N LEU A 156 8.18 -7.83 4.07
CA LEU A 156 6.81 -8.21 4.42
C LEU A 156 6.75 -9.67 4.86
N ARG A 157 7.28 -10.60 4.06
CA ARG A 157 7.29 -12.03 4.39
C ARG A 157 7.98 -12.30 5.73
N MET A 158 9.17 -11.72 5.94
CA MET A 158 9.89 -11.84 7.21
C MET A 158 9.05 -11.38 8.41
N GLY A 159 8.33 -10.25 8.27
CA GLY A 159 7.47 -9.74 9.34
C GLY A 159 6.23 -10.61 9.59
N PHE A 160 5.56 -11.08 8.53
CA PHE A 160 4.40 -11.97 8.64
C PHE A 160 4.78 -13.33 9.27
N ASP A 161 5.90 -13.92 8.85
CA ASP A 161 6.42 -15.18 9.40
C ASP A 161 6.81 -15.04 10.88
N ALA A 162 7.40 -13.90 11.28
CA ALA A 162 7.78 -13.64 12.67
C ALA A 162 6.57 -13.56 13.62
N VAL A 163 5.46 -13.00 13.15
CA VAL A 163 4.19 -12.97 13.91
C VAL A 163 3.63 -14.38 14.07
N GLU A 164 3.63 -15.18 13.00
CA GLU A 164 3.12 -16.56 13.03
C GLU A 164 3.87 -17.44 14.03
N VAL A 165 5.21 -17.32 14.06
CA VAL A 165 6.07 -18.04 15.01
C VAL A 165 5.87 -17.58 16.46
N SER A 166 5.54 -16.31 16.67
CA SER A 166 5.45 -15.68 18.00
C SER A 166 4.10 -15.88 18.70
N GLY A 167 3.10 -16.46 18.02
CA GLY A 167 1.96 -17.11 18.67
C GLY A 167 0.59 -16.76 18.11
N PHE A 168 0.06 -17.64 17.27
CA PHE A 168 -1.36 -18.01 17.19
C PHE A 168 -1.46 -19.47 16.69
N ARG A 169 -1.12 -20.42 17.56
CA ARG A 169 -1.54 -21.82 17.44
C ARG A 169 -2.75 -22.07 18.34
#